data_AF-A0A834YII5-F1
#
_entry.id   AF-A0A834YII5-F1
#
_cell.length_a   1.000
_cell.length_b   1.000
_cell.length_c   1.000
_cell.angle_alpha   90.00
_cell.angle_beta   90.00
_cell.angle_gamma   90.00
#
_symmetry.space_group_name_H-M   'P 1'
#
loop_
_entity.id
_entity.type
_entity.pdbx_description
1 polymer ?
#
loop_
_entity_poly.entity_id
_entity_poly.type
_entity_poly.pdbx_seq_one_letter_code
_entity_poly.pdbx_strand_id
1 'polypeptide(L)'
;MFVILSDIWLDNEGTDIVLLVEKTMGKLATVLDGYESVEVVPSLFVFMGNFCSHPCNLSFHSFSSLRLQFGKLGEMIGAHPRLKEHSQFLFIPGPDDAGPSTVLPRCSLPKYLTEELQKHIPNAIFSSNPCRIKFYTQDTDVYDNLPCNFYALKSESSFTPKKSCFSIKIFSIEYRMRRSCLIPPSTEETNDPFEHLVATITHQSHLRPLPLTVQPILWNYDHCLLLYPTPHTIVLGDRSEQKAFKYTGITCFNPGSFSNDSTFVAIVLALRKSSCQPCKCPAL
;
A
#
# COMPACT_ATOMS: atom_id res chain seq x y z
N MET A 1 -0.88 -9.84 12.58
CA MET A 1 0.29 -9.15 11.99
C MET A 1 -0.04 -8.77 10.56
N PHE A 2 0.40 -7.60 10.09
CA PHE A 2 0.22 -7.16 8.69
C PHE A 2 1.57 -7.11 7.98
N VAL A 3 1.62 -7.53 6.72
CA VAL A 3 2.81 -7.41 5.88
C VAL A 3 2.49 -6.44 4.75
N ILE A 4 3.32 -5.43 4.57
CA ILE A 4 3.11 -4.38 3.56
C ILE A 4 4.30 -4.33 2.63
N LEU A 5 4.01 -4.45 1.34
CA LEU A 5 4.96 -4.39 0.25
C LEU A 5 4.53 -3.26 -0.69
N SER A 6 5.46 -2.49 -1.25
CA SER A 6 5.14 -1.46 -2.24
C SER A 6 6.05 -1.51 -3.47
N ASP A 7 5.55 -1.02 -4.61
CA ASP A 7 6.26 -0.97 -5.89
C ASP A 7 6.78 -2.36 -6.29
N ILE A 8 5.82 -3.25 -6.58
CA ILE A 8 6.01 -4.69 -6.83
C ILE A 8 5.83 -4.93 -8.32
N TRP A 9 6.89 -4.79 -9.10
CA TRP A 9 6.84 -4.92 -10.56
C TRP A 9 6.65 -6.38 -10.99
N LEU A 10 5.64 -6.61 -11.81
CA LEU A 10 5.24 -7.91 -12.32
C LEU A 10 5.56 -8.11 -13.81
N ASP A 11 6.09 -7.09 -14.50
CA ASP A 11 6.24 -7.05 -15.96
C ASP A 11 7.60 -7.55 -16.47
N ASN A 12 7.61 -8.43 -17.47
CA ASN A 12 8.82 -9.04 -18.04
C ASN A 12 9.33 -8.34 -19.31
N GLU A 13 9.21 -7.01 -19.44
CA GLU A 13 9.57 -6.31 -20.69
C GLU A 13 10.98 -5.70 -20.63
N GLY A 14 11.94 -6.32 -21.34
CA GLY A 14 13.33 -5.86 -21.51
C GLY A 14 14.37 -6.80 -20.88
N THR A 15 15.50 -7.08 -21.53
CA THR A 15 16.48 -8.10 -21.11
C THR A 15 17.04 -7.89 -19.70
N ASP A 16 17.27 -6.64 -19.28
CA ASP A 16 17.72 -6.30 -17.93
C ASP A 16 16.56 -6.31 -16.90
N ILE A 17 15.33 -6.09 -17.36
CA ILE A 17 14.10 -6.04 -16.54
C ILE A 17 13.54 -7.44 -16.30
N VAL A 18 13.71 -8.37 -17.26
CA VAL A 18 13.36 -9.80 -17.12
C VAL A 18 14.08 -10.39 -15.92
N LEU A 19 15.39 -10.12 -15.76
CA LEU A 19 16.14 -10.53 -14.58
C LEU A 19 15.59 -9.91 -13.29
N LEU A 20 15.15 -8.65 -13.31
CA LEU A 20 14.58 -7.98 -12.14
C LEU A 20 13.19 -8.52 -11.76
N VAL A 21 12.37 -8.93 -12.71
CA VAL A 21 11.03 -9.44 -12.40
C VAL A 21 11.03 -10.92 -12.05
N GLU A 22 11.88 -11.75 -12.68
CA GLU A 22 12.16 -13.09 -12.16
C GLU A 22 12.70 -13.02 -10.74
N LYS A 23 13.59 -12.05 -10.47
CA LYS A 23 14.08 -11.77 -9.13
C LYS A 23 12.98 -11.26 -8.18
N THR A 24 12.06 -10.42 -8.64
CA THR A 24 10.97 -9.89 -7.81
C THR A 24 9.97 -11.00 -7.44
N MET A 25 9.52 -11.79 -8.42
CA MET A 25 8.63 -12.93 -8.20
C MET A 25 9.30 -14.03 -7.37
N GLY A 26 10.57 -14.34 -7.61
CA GLY A 26 11.34 -15.30 -6.81
C GLY A 26 11.51 -14.86 -5.36
N LYS A 27 11.84 -13.58 -5.13
CA LYS A 27 11.91 -13.02 -3.77
C LYS A 27 10.55 -12.96 -3.09
N LEU A 28 9.48 -12.67 -3.84
CA LEU A 28 8.14 -12.70 -3.30
C LEU A 28 7.78 -14.13 -2.85
N ALA A 29 8.12 -15.14 -3.65
CA ALA A 29 7.99 -16.54 -3.24
C ALA A 29 8.77 -16.81 -1.96
N THR A 30 10.02 -16.36 -1.85
CA THR A 30 10.82 -16.49 -0.62
C THR A 30 10.15 -15.85 0.61
N VAL A 31 9.51 -14.70 0.45
CA VAL A 31 8.76 -14.04 1.53
C VAL A 31 7.52 -14.85 1.92
N LEU A 32 6.78 -15.37 0.94
CA LEU A 32 5.60 -16.20 1.18
C LEU A 32 5.97 -17.53 1.83
N ASP A 33 6.98 -18.23 1.32
CA ASP A 33 7.55 -19.46 1.89
C ASP A 33 7.99 -19.23 3.35
N GLY A 34 8.66 -18.09 3.59
CA GLY A 34 9.06 -17.67 4.92
C GLY A 34 7.88 -17.60 5.89
N TYR A 35 6.77 -16.96 5.51
CA TYR A 35 5.59 -16.87 6.37
C TYR A 35 4.75 -18.15 6.43
N GLU A 36 4.76 -18.99 5.40
CA GLU A 36 4.09 -20.30 5.39
C GLU A 36 4.80 -21.27 6.36
N SER A 37 6.11 -21.13 6.56
CA SER A 37 6.89 -21.96 7.49
C SER A 37 6.76 -21.56 8.97
N VAL A 38 6.29 -20.34 9.25
CA VAL A 38 6.17 -19.80 10.61
C VAL A 38 4.85 -20.24 11.27
N GLU A 39 4.84 -20.35 12.60
CA GLU A 39 3.64 -20.73 13.35
C GLU A 39 2.50 -19.71 13.21
N VAL A 40 2.84 -18.42 13.32
CA VAL A 40 1.89 -17.31 13.23
C VAL A 40 1.88 -16.71 11.83
N VAL A 41 0.83 -17.02 11.07
CA VAL A 41 0.58 -16.44 9.75
C VAL A 41 0.11 -14.98 9.85
N PRO A 42 0.52 -14.10 8.93
CA PRO A 42 -0.02 -12.75 8.86
C PRO A 42 -1.52 -12.75 8.62
N SER A 43 -2.25 -11.82 9.22
CA SER A 43 -3.69 -11.68 9.02
C SER A 43 -4.02 -10.96 7.71
N LEU A 44 -3.09 -10.13 7.21
CA LEU A 44 -3.27 -9.30 6.03
C LEU A 44 -1.94 -9.06 5.33
N PHE A 45 -1.91 -9.30 4.03
CA PHE A 45 -0.89 -8.81 3.12
C PHE A 45 -1.44 -7.63 2.33
N VAL A 46 -0.69 -6.52 2.31
CA VAL A 46 -1.01 -5.33 1.53
C VAL A 46 0.01 -5.20 0.42
N PHE A 47 -0.45 -5.37 -0.81
CA PHE A 47 0.28 -5.18 -2.05
C PHE A 47 -0.02 -3.80 -2.59
N MET A 48 0.94 -2.90 -2.42
CA MET A 48 0.86 -1.55 -2.94
C MET A 48 1.56 -1.49 -4.29
N GLY A 49 0.87 -0.98 -5.31
CA GLY A 49 1.48 -0.67 -6.60
C GLY A 49 2.64 0.34 -6.50
N ASN A 50 3.35 0.61 -7.59
CA ASN A 50 3.04 0.17 -8.95
C ASN A 50 3.28 -1.33 -9.17
N PHE A 51 2.43 -1.96 -9.98
CA PHE A 51 2.54 -3.36 -10.41
C PHE A 51 3.30 -3.53 -11.74
N CYS A 52 3.61 -2.42 -12.41
CA CYS A 52 4.48 -2.38 -13.57
C CYS A 52 5.65 -1.44 -13.32
N SER A 53 6.82 -1.78 -13.87
CA SER A 53 8.03 -0.97 -13.80
C SER A 53 7.87 0.36 -14.56
N HIS A 54 7.09 0.34 -15.64
CA HIS A 54 6.78 1.50 -16.47
C HIS A 54 5.27 1.81 -16.41
N PRO A 55 4.87 3.08 -16.63
CA PRO A 55 3.46 3.42 -16.75
C PRO A 55 2.78 2.55 -17.79
N CYS A 56 1.65 1.92 -17.41
CA CYS A 56 0.90 1.07 -18.32
C CYS A 56 0.53 1.89 -19.57
N ASN A 57 1.11 1.53 -20.72
CA ASN A 57 0.74 2.14 -21.98
C ASN A 57 -0.69 1.69 -22.36
N LEU A 58 -1.38 2.48 -23.19
CA LEU A 58 -2.71 2.11 -23.70
C LEU A 58 -2.67 0.96 -24.72
N SER A 59 -1.51 0.32 -24.94
CA SER A 59 -1.39 -0.76 -25.91
C SER A 59 -1.99 -2.05 -25.33
N PHE A 60 -2.75 -2.78 -26.15
CA PHE A 60 -3.43 -4.00 -25.74
C PHE A 60 -2.47 -5.10 -25.24
N HIS A 61 -1.24 -5.14 -25.74
CA HIS A 61 -0.25 -6.15 -25.37
C HIS A 61 0.19 -6.04 -23.90
N SER A 62 0.38 -4.82 -23.40
CA SER A 62 0.81 -4.61 -22.01
C SER A 62 -0.27 -5.04 -21.00
N PHE A 63 -1.56 -4.85 -21.30
CA PHE A 63 -2.65 -5.32 -20.43
C PHE A 63 -2.79 -6.85 -20.43
N SER A 64 -2.63 -7.51 -21.58
CA SER A 64 -2.68 -8.97 -21.67
C SER A 64 -1.51 -9.62 -20.91
N SER A 65 -0.30 -9.06 -21.09
CA SER A 65 0.89 -9.48 -20.34
C SER A 65 0.70 -9.30 -18.84
N LEU A 66 0.24 -8.12 -18.39
CA LEU A 66 -0.02 -7.85 -16.98
C LEU A 66 -1.08 -8.79 -16.39
N ARG A 67 -2.18 -9.06 -17.12
CA ARG A 67 -3.20 -10.03 -16.71
C ARG A 67 -2.60 -11.42 -16.47
N LEU A 68 -1.71 -11.88 -17.35
CA LEU A 68 -1.03 -13.16 -17.19
C LEU A 68 -0.14 -13.17 -15.93
N GLN A 69 0.56 -12.07 -15.65
CA GLN A 69 1.45 -11.96 -14.49
C GLN A 69 0.66 -11.91 -13.17
N PHE A 70 -0.49 -11.24 -13.14
CA PHE A 70 -1.44 -11.35 -12.02
C PHE A 70 -1.93 -12.79 -11.83
N GLY A 71 -2.14 -13.54 -12.91
CA GLY A 71 -2.45 -14.99 -12.85
C GLY A 71 -1.33 -15.78 -12.18
N LYS A 72 -0.07 -15.60 -12.59
CA LYS A 72 1.09 -16.25 -11.97
C LYS A 72 1.27 -15.88 -10.49
N LEU A 73 1.03 -14.63 -10.14
CA LEU A 73 1.02 -14.18 -8.74
C LEU A 73 -0.09 -14.89 -7.95
N GLY A 74 -1.28 -15.03 -8.55
CA GLY A 74 -2.39 -15.78 -7.98
C GLY A 74 -2.04 -17.25 -7.75
N GLU A 75 -1.42 -17.91 -8.73
CA GLU A 75 -0.97 -19.30 -8.63
C GLU A 75 0.08 -19.47 -7.52
N MET A 76 1.07 -18.58 -7.46
CA MET A 76 2.11 -18.59 -6.42
C MET A 76 1.51 -18.49 -5.02
N ILE A 77 0.63 -17.52 -4.77
CA ILE A 77 -0.05 -17.41 -3.46
C ILE A 77 -0.96 -18.62 -3.24
N GLY A 78 -1.62 -19.12 -4.29
CA GLY A 78 -2.47 -20.30 -4.24
C GLY A 78 -1.75 -21.59 -3.85
N ALA A 79 -0.43 -21.66 -4.10
CA ALA A 79 0.43 -22.77 -3.68
C ALA A 79 0.72 -22.77 -2.16
N HIS A 80 0.36 -21.71 -1.44
CA HIS A 80 0.56 -21.55 0.01
C HIS A 80 -0.80 -21.67 0.73
N PRO A 81 -1.26 -22.90 1.07
CA PRO A 81 -2.61 -23.12 1.58
C PRO A 81 -2.85 -22.43 2.92
N ARG A 82 -1.88 -22.40 3.86
CA ARG A 82 -2.10 -21.75 5.16
C ARG A 82 -2.26 -20.24 5.00
N LEU A 83 -1.43 -19.62 4.16
CA LEU A 83 -1.58 -18.20 3.85
C LEU A 83 -2.93 -17.92 3.17
N LYS A 84 -3.35 -18.75 2.21
CA LYS A 84 -4.64 -18.60 1.51
C LYS A 84 -5.85 -18.71 2.43
N GLU A 85 -5.81 -19.60 3.43
CA GLU A 85 -6.92 -19.83 4.36
C GLU A 85 -7.01 -18.79 5.48
N HIS A 86 -5.87 -18.33 5.99
CA HIS A 86 -5.82 -17.50 7.19
C HIS A 86 -5.43 -16.03 6.96
N SER A 87 -4.94 -15.69 5.77
CA SER A 87 -4.53 -14.32 5.42
C SER A 87 -5.50 -13.71 4.42
N GLN A 88 -5.73 -12.40 4.55
CA GLN A 88 -6.38 -11.60 3.51
C GLN A 88 -5.34 -10.92 2.63
N PHE A 89 -5.67 -10.73 1.34
CA PHE A 89 -4.78 -10.12 0.36
C PHE A 89 -5.44 -8.85 -0.17
N LEU A 90 -4.82 -7.70 0.12
CA LEU A 90 -5.30 -6.38 -0.28
C LEU A 90 -4.38 -5.79 -1.34
N PHE A 91 -4.94 -5.47 -2.50
CA PHE A 91 -4.24 -4.83 -3.61
C PHE A 91 -4.71 -3.39 -3.75
N ILE A 92 -3.75 -2.46 -3.79
CA ILE A 92 -4.00 -1.03 -3.89
C ILE A 92 -3.21 -0.50 -5.10
N PRO A 93 -3.86 0.20 -6.05
CA PRO A 93 -3.21 0.65 -7.27
C PRO A 93 -2.27 1.83 -7.01
N GLY A 94 -1.13 1.80 -7.67
CA GLY A 94 -0.18 2.88 -7.74
C GLY A 94 -0.57 3.99 -8.73
N PRO A 95 0.23 5.07 -8.77
CA PRO A 95 0.06 6.20 -9.70
C PRO A 95 0.16 5.84 -11.19
N ASP A 96 0.96 4.82 -11.54
CA ASP A 96 1.32 4.51 -12.92
C ASP A 96 0.67 3.22 -13.41
N ASP A 97 -0.13 2.60 -12.53
CA ASP A 97 -0.93 1.43 -12.84
C ASP A 97 -2.10 1.75 -13.76
N ALA A 98 -2.62 0.69 -14.38
CA ALA A 98 -3.83 0.68 -15.17
C ALA A 98 -5.00 1.41 -14.50
N GLY A 99 -5.56 2.41 -15.18
CA GLY A 99 -6.77 3.10 -14.76
C GLY A 99 -7.10 4.30 -15.64
N PRO A 100 -8.27 4.92 -15.41
CA PRO A 100 -8.80 5.94 -16.31
C PRO A 100 -8.04 7.27 -16.25
N SER A 101 -7.37 7.57 -15.13
CA SER A 101 -6.63 8.82 -14.96
C SER A 101 -5.64 8.75 -13.78
N THR A 102 -4.76 9.76 -13.68
CA THR A 102 -3.88 10.00 -12.53
C THR A 102 -4.52 10.88 -11.44
N VAL A 103 -5.83 11.17 -11.57
CA VAL A 103 -6.61 11.98 -10.63
C VAL A 103 -6.86 11.18 -9.34
N LEU A 104 -6.82 11.85 -8.19
CA LEU A 104 -7.13 11.23 -6.89
C LEU A 104 -8.56 11.53 -6.42
N PRO A 105 -9.20 10.63 -5.65
CA PRO A 105 -8.80 9.24 -5.38
C PRO A 105 -8.84 8.38 -6.65
N ARG A 106 -7.91 7.42 -6.75
CA ARG A 106 -7.90 6.43 -7.84
C ARG A 106 -8.83 5.27 -7.52
N CYS A 107 -9.59 4.83 -8.52
CA CYS A 107 -10.39 3.61 -8.44
C CYS A 107 -9.49 2.37 -8.30
N SER A 108 -10.08 1.25 -7.88
CA SER A 108 -9.41 -0.05 -7.89
C SER A 108 -8.96 -0.46 -9.31
N LEU A 109 -8.09 -1.46 -9.38
CA LEU A 109 -7.68 -2.04 -10.65
C LEU A 109 -8.89 -2.59 -11.43
N PRO A 110 -8.91 -2.48 -12.78
CA PRO A 110 -9.96 -3.05 -13.61
C PRO A 110 -10.12 -4.56 -13.43
N LYS A 111 -11.37 -5.04 -13.39
CA LYS A 111 -11.70 -6.48 -13.20
C LYS A 111 -11.00 -7.39 -14.21
N TYR A 112 -10.89 -6.94 -15.46
CA TYR A 112 -10.20 -7.66 -16.53
C TYR A 112 -8.77 -8.10 -16.15
N LEU A 113 -8.04 -7.28 -15.37
CA LEU A 113 -6.69 -7.61 -14.92
C LEU A 113 -6.68 -8.55 -13.71
N THR A 114 -7.67 -8.39 -12.83
CA THR A 114 -7.71 -9.07 -11.53
C THR A 114 -8.41 -10.43 -11.57
N GLU A 115 -9.21 -10.69 -12.60
CA GLU A 115 -9.98 -11.93 -12.78
C GLU A 115 -9.10 -13.19 -12.67
N GLU A 116 -7.93 -13.22 -13.31
CA GLU A 116 -7.04 -14.39 -13.27
C GLU A 116 -6.51 -14.65 -11.85
N LEU A 117 -6.12 -13.59 -11.14
CA LEU A 117 -5.66 -13.72 -9.75
C LEU A 117 -6.80 -14.20 -8.84
N GLN A 118 -8.02 -13.66 -9.01
CA GLN A 118 -9.17 -14.02 -8.20
C GLN A 118 -9.63 -15.48 -8.39
N LYS A 119 -9.33 -16.12 -9.53
CA LYS A 119 -9.55 -17.57 -9.69
C LYS A 119 -8.78 -18.39 -8.67
N HIS A 120 -7.55 -17.98 -8.36
CA HIS A 120 -6.70 -18.66 -7.39
C HIS A 120 -6.96 -18.18 -5.95
N ILE A 121 -7.25 -16.89 -5.77
CA ILE A 121 -7.48 -16.23 -4.48
C ILE A 121 -8.85 -15.52 -4.49
N PRO A 122 -9.96 -16.23 -4.23
CA PRO A 122 -11.30 -15.63 -4.30
C PRO A 122 -11.51 -14.53 -3.24
N ASN A 123 -10.75 -14.56 -2.14
CA ASN A 123 -10.83 -13.60 -1.05
C ASN A 123 -9.94 -12.36 -1.27
N ALA A 124 -9.31 -12.19 -2.45
CA ALA A 124 -8.48 -11.04 -2.75
C ALA A 124 -9.31 -9.76 -2.91
N ILE A 125 -8.94 -8.73 -2.15
CA ILE A 125 -9.61 -7.42 -2.09
C ILE A 125 -8.83 -6.42 -2.93
N PHE A 126 -9.50 -5.76 -3.87
CA PHE A 126 -8.92 -4.66 -4.66
C PHE A 126 -9.58 -3.35 -4.22
N SER A 127 -8.78 -2.39 -3.77
CA SER A 127 -9.28 -1.14 -3.18
C SER A 127 -8.82 0.10 -3.95
N SER A 128 -9.35 1.26 -3.56
CA SER A 128 -8.94 2.56 -4.10
C SER A 128 -7.58 3.01 -3.56
N ASN A 129 -6.97 4.01 -4.19
CA ASN A 129 -5.82 4.71 -3.63
C ASN A 129 -6.14 6.21 -3.46
N PRO A 130 -6.13 6.76 -2.23
CA PRO A 130 -5.79 6.09 -0.98
C PRO A 130 -6.91 5.16 -0.47
N CYS A 131 -6.58 4.37 0.56
CA CYS A 131 -7.56 3.59 1.32
C CYS A 131 -7.31 3.71 2.82
N ARG A 132 -8.34 3.37 3.61
CA ARG A 132 -8.27 3.32 5.08
C ARG A 132 -8.57 1.90 5.55
N ILE A 133 -7.69 1.38 6.41
CA ILE A 133 -7.87 0.07 7.02
C ILE A 133 -8.22 0.29 8.48
N LYS A 134 -9.32 -0.31 8.91
CA LYS A 134 -9.75 -0.30 10.30
C LYS A 134 -9.55 -1.71 10.84
N PHE A 135 -8.76 -1.82 11.91
CA PHE A 135 -8.55 -3.07 12.61
C PHE A 135 -9.15 -2.96 14.02
N TYR A 136 -10.01 -3.91 14.38
CA TYR A 136 -10.64 -4.00 15.69
C TYR A 136 -10.00 -5.16 16.46
N THR A 137 -9.63 -4.91 17.72
CA THR A 137 -9.36 -5.98 18.70
C THR A 137 -10.63 -6.09 19.55
N GLN A 138 -11.33 -7.22 19.46
CA GLN A 138 -12.58 -7.43 20.20
C GLN A 138 -12.31 -7.50 21.71
N ASP A 139 -13.06 -6.70 22.48
CA ASP A 139 -13.56 -7.07 23.80
C ASP A 139 -15.08 -6.81 23.76
N THR A 140 -15.87 -7.89 23.78
CA THR A 140 -17.33 -7.99 24.07
C THR A 140 -18.31 -7.04 23.37
N ASP A 141 -19.08 -7.52 22.38
CA ASP A 141 -20.42 -8.08 22.55
C ASP A 141 -21.06 -8.41 21.18
N VAL A 142 -21.91 -9.43 21.22
CA VAL A 142 -22.66 -10.06 20.13
C VAL A 142 -23.34 -9.04 19.19
N TYR A 143 -22.94 -9.01 17.92
CA TYR A 143 -23.75 -9.21 16.70
C TYR A 143 -22.86 -8.89 15.49
N ASP A 144 -22.97 -9.73 14.46
CA ASP A 144 -22.31 -9.67 13.14
C ASP A 144 -20.88 -10.24 13.03
N ASN A 145 -20.85 -11.54 12.73
CA ASN A 145 -19.75 -12.25 12.10
C ASN A 145 -19.37 -11.62 10.74
N LEU A 146 -18.50 -10.61 10.73
CA LEU A 146 -17.84 -10.12 9.52
C LEU A 146 -16.34 -9.88 9.79
N PRO A 147 -15.44 -10.67 9.17
CA PRO A 147 -14.00 -10.47 9.30
C PRO A 147 -13.60 -9.16 8.61
N CYS A 148 -13.02 -8.24 9.40
CA CYS A 148 -12.31 -7.04 8.96
C CYS A 148 -12.97 -6.27 7.79
N ASN A 149 -14.00 -5.46 8.07
CA ASN A 149 -14.55 -4.53 7.07
C ASN A 149 -13.49 -3.50 6.63
N PHE A 150 -12.88 -3.74 5.47
CA PHE A 150 -12.11 -2.77 4.71
C PHE A 150 -13.07 -1.73 4.13
N TYR A 151 -13.25 -0.62 4.84
CA TYR A 151 -14.01 0.50 4.29
C TYR A 151 -13.14 1.26 3.28
N ALA A 152 -13.21 0.88 2.01
CA ALA A 152 -13.21 1.89 0.95
C ALA A 152 -14.49 2.70 1.13
N LEU A 153 -14.41 3.73 1.98
CA LEU A 153 -15.40 4.77 2.26
C LEU A 153 -16.87 4.36 2.03
N LYS A 154 -17.49 3.78 3.07
CA LYS A 154 -18.88 4.14 3.38
C LYS A 154 -18.85 5.07 4.58
N SER A 155 -19.35 6.29 4.39
CA SER A 155 -19.68 7.18 5.48
C SER A 155 -20.79 6.51 6.28
N GLU A 156 -20.58 6.31 7.57
CA GLU A 156 -21.69 6.43 8.49
C GLU A 156 -21.20 6.80 9.89
N SER A 157 -22.02 7.64 10.47
CA SER A 157 -21.87 8.39 11.70
C SER A 157 -21.99 7.51 12.94
N SER A 158 -21.39 8.03 14.00
CA SER A 158 -21.62 7.73 15.42
C SER A 158 -20.87 6.54 16.06
N PHE A 159 -20.46 6.82 17.30
CA PHE A 159 -19.95 5.95 18.36
C PHE A 159 -18.47 5.50 18.33
N THR A 160 -17.79 5.78 19.44
CA THR A 160 -16.43 5.32 19.78
C THR A 160 -16.53 4.00 20.56
N PRO A 161 -15.62 3.03 20.34
CA PRO A 161 -14.43 2.97 21.20
C PRO A 161 -13.15 2.55 20.45
N LYS A 162 -11.99 2.90 21.04
CA LYS A 162 -10.62 2.37 20.80
C LYS A 162 -10.29 1.98 19.34
N LYS A 163 -10.09 2.98 18.49
CA LYS A 163 -9.98 2.83 17.03
C LYS A 163 -8.54 3.02 16.53
N SER A 164 -7.79 1.97 16.22
CA SER A 164 -6.58 2.11 15.39
C SER A 164 -6.98 2.22 13.91
N CYS A 165 -7.05 3.45 13.41
CA CYS A 165 -7.27 3.74 11.98
C CYS A 165 -5.92 3.82 11.26
N PHE A 166 -5.73 2.98 10.24
CA PHE A 166 -4.60 3.02 9.32
C PHE A 166 -5.03 3.77 8.07
N SER A 167 -4.22 4.72 7.61
CA SER A 167 -4.38 5.29 6.28
C SER A 167 -3.21 4.80 5.43
N ILE A 168 -3.51 3.99 4.42
CA ILE A 168 -2.50 3.52 3.48
C ILE A 168 -2.57 4.41 2.24
N LYS A 169 -1.40 4.92 1.87
CA LYS A 169 -1.22 5.78 0.72
C LYS A 169 -0.09 5.25 -0.12
N ILE A 170 -0.33 5.17 -1.42
CA ILE A 170 0.71 4.93 -2.40
C ILE A 170 0.90 6.22 -3.17
N PHE A 171 2.12 6.76 -3.14
CA PHE A 171 2.77 7.49 -4.22
C PHE A 171 3.77 8.51 -3.67
N SER A 172 4.85 8.73 -4.44
CA SER A 172 5.83 9.81 -4.28
C SER A 172 5.22 11.18 -4.16
N ILE A 173 4.91 11.54 -2.93
CA ILE A 173 4.51 12.89 -2.57
C ILE A 173 5.72 13.77 -2.29
N GLU A 174 6.83 13.16 -1.88
CA GLU A 174 8.05 13.85 -1.48
C GLU A 174 8.58 14.70 -2.64
N TYR A 175 8.75 14.10 -3.83
CA TYR A 175 9.26 14.82 -4.99
C TYR A 175 8.32 15.92 -5.50
N ARG A 176 7.00 15.68 -5.47
CA ARG A 176 6.02 16.70 -5.92
C ARG A 176 5.87 17.85 -4.94
N MET A 177 5.91 17.57 -3.63
CA MET A 177 5.91 18.63 -2.62
C MET A 177 7.16 19.49 -2.71
N ARG A 178 8.35 18.88 -2.77
CA ARG A 178 9.61 19.63 -2.86
C ARG A 178 9.66 20.58 -4.06
N ARG A 179 9.20 20.14 -5.23
CA ARG A 179 9.14 21.00 -6.44
C ARG A 179 8.09 22.12 -6.35
N SER A 180 7.12 21.98 -5.45
CA SER A 180 6.06 22.99 -5.24
C SER A 180 6.33 23.85 -4.00
N CYS A 181 7.45 23.64 -3.29
CA CYS A 181 7.82 24.43 -2.13
C CYS A 181 8.20 25.85 -2.56
N LEU A 182 7.67 26.85 -1.84
CA LEU A 182 8.07 28.25 -2.02
C LEU A 182 9.49 28.49 -1.50
N ILE A 183 9.82 27.86 -0.36
CA ILE A 183 11.12 27.93 0.29
C ILE A 183 11.56 26.48 0.55
N PRO A 184 12.77 26.07 0.14
CA PRO A 184 13.27 24.75 0.46
C PRO A 184 13.46 24.62 1.99
N PRO A 185 13.26 23.42 2.54
CA PRO A 185 13.45 23.20 3.98
C PRO A 185 14.87 23.58 4.40
N SER A 186 14.99 24.30 5.51
CA SER A 186 16.28 24.61 6.10
C SER A 186 16.93 23.34 6.68
N THR A 187 18.26 23.31 6.67
CA THR A 187 19.05 22.24 7.31
C THR A 187 19.08 22.37 8.84
N GLU A 188 18.56 23.47 9.40
CA GLU A 188 18.53 23.73 10.84
C GLU A 188 17.37 23.02 11.55
N GLU A 189 16.21 22.89 10.90
CA GLU A 189 15.00 22.32 11.53
C GLU A 189 14.94 20.79 11.38
N THR A 190 15.03 20.28 10.15
CA THR A 190 15.12 18.84 9.88
C THR A 190 15.96 18.57 8.64
N ASN A 191 16.91 17.65 8.73
CA ASN A 191 17.77 17.27 7.61
C ASN A 191 17.11 16.23 6.69
N ASP A 192 16.20 15.41 7.23
CA ASP A 192 15.52 14.39 6.46
C ASP A 192 14.24 14.94 5.82
N PRO A 193 14.13 14.96 4.48
CA PRO A 193 12.94 15.49 3.84
C PRO A 193 11.70 14.59 4.04
N PHE A 194 11.86 13.34 4.44
CA PHE A 194 10.75 12.48 4.85
C PHE A 194 10.09 12.99 6.14
N GLU A 195 10.86 13.50 7.09
CA GLU A 195 10.34 14.06 8.34
C GLU A 195 9.55 15.35 8.08
N HIS A 196 10.12 16.24 7.25
CA HIS A 196 9.44 17.45 6.77
C HIS A 196 8.12 17.14 6.07
N LEU A 197 8.10 16.11 5.22
CA LEU A 197 6.91 15.65 4.54
C LEU A 197 5.83 15.19 5.53
N VAL A 198 6.21 14.39 6.52
CA VAL A 198 5.30 13.88 7.55
C VAL A 198 4.74 15.03 8.39
N ALA A 199 5.57 15.97 8.81
CA ALA A 199 5.14 17.16 9.54
C ALA A 199 4.15 17.98 8.71
N THR A 200 4.44 18.22 7.43
CA THR A 200 3.57 18.97 6.52
C THR A 200 2.20 18.31 6.36
N ILE A 201 2.17 17.00 6.07
CA ILE A 201 0.92 16.25 5.91
C ILE A 201 0.09 16.25 7.20
N THR A 202 0.76 16.12 8.34
CA THR A 202 0.10 16.09 9.66
C THR A 202 -0.52 17.44 10.01
N HIS A 203 0.22 18.53 9.81
CA HIS A 203 -0.27 19.88 10.09
C HIS A 203 -1.36 20.32 9.11
N GLN A 204 -1.24 19.99 7.83
CA GLN A 204 -2.25 20.32 6.82
C GLN A 204 -3.49 19.41 6.93
N SER A 205 -3.42 18.32 7.69
CA SER A 205 -4.47 17.31 7.82
C SER A 205 -5.06 16.87 6.46
N HIS A 206 -4.24 16.86 5.41
CA HIS A 206 -4.61 16.52 4.05
C HIS A 206 -3.48 15.74 3.38
N LEU A 207 -3.84 14.68 2.65
CA LEU A 207 -2.85 13.82 2.00
C LEU A 207 -2.16 14.49 0.82
N ARG A 208 -2.75 15.53 0.23
CA ARG A 208 -2.25 16.26 -0.95
C ARG A 208 -2.46 17.77 -0.80
N PRO A 209 -1.70 18.47 0.06
CA PRO A 209 -1.74 19.93 0.17
C PRO A 209 -1.01 20.58 -1.01
N LEU A 210 -1.50 20.35 -2.22
CA LEU A 210 -0.90 20.82 -3.47
C LEU A 210 -1.97 21.44 -4.38
N PRO A 211 -1.61 22.41 -5.24
CA PRO A 211 -2.54 22.93 -6.23
C PRO A 211 -3.03 21.84 -7.21
N LEU A 212 -4.26 22.00 -7.70
CA LEU A 212 -4.88 21.06 -8.65
C LEU A 212 -4.11 20.94 -9.98
N THR A 213 -3.33 21.96 -10.35
CA THR A 213 -2.44 21.93 -11.52
C THR A 213 -1.29 20.94 -11.37
N VAL A 214 -0.84 20.70 -10.13
CA VAL A 214 0.25 19.76 -9.82
C VAL A 214 -0.30 18.36 -9.52
N GLN A 215 -1.42 18.29 -8.81
CA GLN A 215 -2.10 17.04 -8.51
C GLN A 215 -3.62 17.23 -8.66
N PRO A 216 -4.20 16.77 -9.78
CA PRO A 216 -5.64 16.75 -9.94
C PRO A 216 -6.32 15.88 -8.88
N ILE A 217 -7.41 16.40 -8.33
CA ILE A 217 -8.28 15.74 -7.36
C ILE A 217 -9.72 15.83 -7.87
N LEU A 218 -10.46 14.74 -7.77
CA LEU A 218 -11.90 14.69 -8.02
C LEU A 218 -12.59 15.50 -6.92
N TRP A 219 -13.16 16.64 -7.27
CA TRP A 219 -13.74 17.59 -6.31
C TRP A 219 -14.75 16.94 -5.36
N ASN A 220 -15.61 16.05 -5.89
CA ASN A 220 -16.63 15.34 -5.09
C ASN A 220 -16.02 14.40 -4.02
N TYR A 221 -14.76 14.00 -4.19
CA TYR A 221 -14.07 13.03 -3.34
C TYR A 221 -12.85 13.62 -2.61
N ASP A 222 -12.74 14.95 -2.53
CA ASP A 222 -11.64 15.61 -1.80
C ASP A 222 -11.61 15.20 -0.31
N HIS A 223 -12.79 15.04 0.29
CA HIS A 223 -12.95 14.56 1.68
C HIS A 223 -12.29 13.19 1.96
N CYS A 224 -12.04 12.39 0.92
CA CYS A 224 -11.38 11.09 1.03
C CYS A 224 -9.88 11.22 1.33
N LEU A 225 -9.29 12.37 0.99
CA LEU A 225 -7.88 12.69 1.15
C LEU A 225 -7.58 13.42 2.46
N LEU A 226 -8.61 13.87 3.19
CA LEU A 226 -8.45 14.44 4.51
C LEU A 226 -7.91 13.39 5.48
N LEU A 227 -7.06 13.82 6.41
CA LEU A 227 -6.54 13.03 7.52
C LEU A 227 -7.30 13.25 8.82
N TYR A 228 -8.48 13.86 8.76
CA TYR A 228 -9.35 14.02 9.91
C TYR A 228 -10.43 12.93 9.93
N PRO A 229 -10.67 12.21 11.05
CA PRO A 229 -9.90 12.24 12.30
C PRO A 229 -8.49 11.64 12.10
N THR A 230 -7.54 12.12 12.90
CA THR A 230 -6.11 11.77 12.80
C THR A 230 -5.89 10.27 12.89
N PRO A 231 -5.27 9.63 11.88
CA PRO A 231 -4.97 8.21 11.93
C PRO A 231 -3.85 7.93 12.94
N HIS A 232 -3.77 6.68 13.41
CA HIS A 232 -2.69 6.25 14.30
C HIS A 232 -1.42 5.94 13.51
N THR A 233 -1.60 5.51 12.27
CA THR A 233 -0.52 5.10 11.40
C THR A 233 -0.80 5.50 9.96
N ILE A 234 0.20 6.09 9.31
CA ILE A 234 0.16 6.47 7.91
C ILE A 234 1.24 5.69 7.18
N VAL A 235 0.85 4.98 6.13
CA VAL A 235 1.78 4.26 5.26
C VAL A 235 1.93 5.05 3.98
N LEU A 236 3.15 5.43 3.64
CA LEU A 236 3.49 6.19 2.43
C LEU A 236 4.34 5.31 1.52
N GLY A 237 3.74 4.59 0.57
CA GLY A 237 4.48 3.84 -0.45
C GLY A 237 5.11 4.79 -1.45
N ASP A 238 6.42 5.00 -1.32
CA ASP A 238 7.25 5.76 -2.25
C ASP A 238 8.46 4.92 -2.67
N ARG A 239 9.06 5.27 -3.81
CA ARG A 239 10.32 4.70 -4.31
C ARG A 239 11.55 5.14 -3.50
N SER A 240 11.37 6.01 -2.51
CA SER A 240 12.44 6.38 -1.59
C SER A 240 12.78 5.24 -0.63
N GLU A 241 13.92 5.38 0.05
CA GLU A 241 14.41 4.40 1.01
C GLU A 241 13.38 4.13 2.13
N GLN A 242 13.45 2.91 2.68
CA GLN A 242 12.60 2.50 3.78
C GLN A 242 12.88 3.36 5.02
N LYS A 243 11.85 4.05 5.50
CA LYS A 243 11.95 5.00 6.64
C LYS A 243 10.73 4.90 7.53
N ALA A 244 10.93 5.11 8.83
CA ALA A 244 9.85 5.19 9.80
C ALA A 244 10.09 6.37 10.74
N PHE A 245 9.09 7.23 10.88
CA PHE A 245 9.14 8.43 11.70
C PHE A 245 7.86 8.55 12.52
N LYS A 246 8.02 8.93 13.80
CA LYS A 246 6.89 9.17 14.70
C LYS A 246 6.77 10.65 14.95
N TYR A 247 5.64 11.23 14.55
CA TYR A 247 5.36 12.64 14.71
C TYR A 247 4.03 12.81 15.43
N THR A 248 4.01 13.59 16.52
CA THR A 248 2.79 13.95 17.28
C THR A 248 1.87 12.77 17.64
N GLY A 249 2.43 11.57 17.88
CA GLY A 249 1.68 10.36 18.20
C GLY A 249 1.22 9.53 17.00
N ILE A 250 1.41 10.02 15.77
CA ILE A 250 1.18 9.30 14.52
C ILE A 250 2.47 8.59 14.11
N THR A 251 2.36 7.32 13.74
CA THR A 251 3.49 6.57 13.15
C THR A 251 3.40 6.62 11.64
N CYS A 252 4.33 7.30 10.99
CA CYS A 252 4.43 7.36 9.54
C CYS A 252 5.59 6.48 9.08
N PHE A 253 5.40 5.67 8.04
CA PHE A 253 6.51 4.93 7.46
C PHE A 253 6.34 4.73 5.96
N ASN A 254 7.48 4.61 5.29
CA ASN A 254 7.60 4.19 3.90
C ASN A 254 8.16 2.76 3.86
N PRO A 255 7.44 1.78 3.27
CA PRO A 255 7.96 0.44 3.10
C PRO A 255 9.15 0.33 2.13
N GLY A 256 9.34 1.31 1.24
CA GLY A 256 10.33 1.29 0.17
C GLY A 256 9.90 0.46 -1.04
N SER A 257 10.71 0.47 -2.09
CA SER A 257 10.45 -0.27 -3.33
C SER A 257 10.91 -1.72 -3.21
N PHE A 258 9.97 -2.67 -3.30
CA PHE A 258 10.26 -4.10 -3.19
C PHE A 258 11.05 -4.61 -4.40
N SER A 259 10.76 -4.13 -5.61
CA SER A 259 11.48 -4.53 -6.80
C SER A 259 12.95 -4.12 -6.80
N ASN A 260 13.27 -2.93 -6.26
CA ASN A 260 14.66 -2.44 -6.21
C ASN A 260 15.42 -3.03 -5.02
N ASP A 261 14.93 -2.79 -3.80
CA ASP A 261 15.66 -3.07 -2.56
C ASP A 261 15.21 -4.35 -1.86
N SER A 262 14.05 -4.87 -2.26
CA SER A 262 13.39 -6.03 -1.64
C SER A 262 13.14 -5.86 -0.15
N THR A 263 12.83 -4.62 0.19
CA THR A 263 12.39 -4.20 1.51
C THR A 263 10.87 -4.30 1.59
N PHE A 264 10.39 -4.69 2.76
CA PHE A 264 8.98 -4.69 3.12
C PHE A 264 8.85 -4.38 4.62
N VAL A 265 7.63 -4.09 5.08
CA VAL A 265 7.39 -3.77 6.49
C VAL A 265 6.39 -4.76 7.08
N ALA A 266 6.76 -5.36 8.20
CA ALA A 266 5.84 -6.11 9.04
C ALA A 266 5.34 -5.21 10.17
N ILE A 267 4.02 -5.06 10.28
CA ILE A 267 3.38 -4.35 11.39
C ILE A 267 2.79 -5.38 12.34
N VAL A 268 3.27 -5.35 13.57
CA VAL A 268 2.63 -6.05 14.68
C VAL A 268 1.68 -5.07 15.37
N LEU A 269 0.40 -5.42 15.37
CA LEU A 269 -0.65 -4.67 16.04
C LEU A 269 -0.83 -5.22 17.44
N ALA A 270 -0.31 -4.49 18.44
CA ALA A 270 -0.64 -4.71 19.84
C ALA A 270 -1.66 -3.66 20.28
N LEU A 271 -2.51 -4.00 21.26
CA LEU A 271 -3.70 -3.27 21.75
C LEU A 271 -3.61 -1.73 21.88
N ARG A 272 -2.40 -1.15 21.94
CA ARG A 272 -2.16 0.32 21.98
C ARG A 272 -0.91 0.79 21.24
N LYS A 273 -0.16 -0.08 20.57
CA LYS A 273 1.10 0.26 19.89
C LYS A 273 1.21 -0.53 18.59
N SER A 274 1.33 0.19 17.48
CA SER A 274 1.84 -0.35 16.22
C SER A 274 3.37 -0.32 16.27
N SER A 275 4.01 -1.48 16.34
CA SER A 275 5.44 -1.59 16.08
C SER A 275 5.63 -1.98 14.62
N CYS A 276 6.36 -1.15 13.89
CA CYS A 276 6.76 -1.44 12.51
C CYS A 276 8.17 -2.05 12.58
N GLN A 277 8.33 -3.24 12.01
CA GLN A 277 9.62 -3.87 11.83
C GLN A 277 10.01 -3.75 10.36
N PRO A 278 11.09 -3.01 10.03
CA PRO A 278 11.65 -3.01 8.70
C PRO A 278 12.23 -4.40 8.41
N CYS A 279 11.85 -5.00 7.29
CA CYS A 279 12.33 -6.29 6.87
C CYS A 279 12.96 -6.18 5.48
N LYS A 280 14.02 -6.93 5.24
CA LYS A 280 14.65 -7.05 3.93
C LYS A 280 14.72 -8.53 3.58
N CYS A 281 14.29 -8.86 2.37
CA CYS A 281 14.42 -10.22 1.86
C CYS A 281 15.92 -10.57 1.81
N PRO A 282 16.35 -11.74 2.34
CA PRO A 282 17.74 -12.17 2.21
C PRO A 282 18.13 -12.24 0.72
N ALA A 283 19.41 -11.98 0.44
CA ALA A 283 19.94 -12.14 -0.90
C ALA A 283 19.92 -13.64 -1.26
N LEU A 284 19.25 -13.98 -2.37
CA LEU A 284 19.32 -15.28 -3.01
C LEU A 284 20.73 -15.50 -3.59
#